data_AF-A0A0A6ZRE2-F1
#
_entry.id   AF-A0A0A6ZRE2-F1
#
_cell.length_a   1.000
_cell.length_b   1.000
_cell.length_c   1.000
_cell.angle_alpha   90.00
_cell.angle_beta   90.00
_cell.angle_gamma   90.00
#
_symmetry.space_group_name_H-M   'P 1'
#
loop_
_entity.id
_entity.type
_entity.pdbx_description
1 polymer ?
#
loop_
_entity_poly.entity_id
_entity_poly.type
_entity_poly.pdbx_seq_one_letter_code
_entity_poly.pdbx_strand_id
1 'polypeptide(L)'
;MKADNIKPAHVRLYMDKRGLKSKTQANHEKASMSRVFRWGYERGYVKGNPCQGVSKFSLKPRDYYFTDEEYIAIYQEASPVLQCAMETAYLCATRIGDIRKLTWDQVMSKGLFIQQGKTGKKQLKQYSERLTFALEQAKSLGGQHFVVCNK
;
A
#
# COMPACT_ATOMS: atom_id res chain seq x y z
N MET A 1 26.71 -1.16 -25.28
CA MET A 1 27.43 -0.70 -24.07
C MET A 1 27.46 -1.85 -23.06
N LYS A 2 28.63 -2.21 -22.50
CA LYS A 2 28.71 -3.25 -21.45
C LYS A 2 28.27 -2.66 -20.10
N ALA A 3 27.63 -3.47 -19.24
CA ALA A 3 27.14 -3.02 -17.94
C ALA A 3 28.28 -2.51 -17.03
N ASP A 4 29.47 -3.10 -17.11
CA ASP A 4 30.67 -2.67 -16.39
C ASP A 4 31.15 -1.25 -16.73
N ASN A 5 30.70 -0.69 -17.86
CA ASN A 5 31.06 0.68 -18.24
C ASN A 5 30.24 1.74 -17.50
N ILE A 6 29.21 1.33 -16.74
CA ILE A 6 28.40 2.23 -15.94
C ILE A 6 29.17 2.60 -14.67
N LYS A 7 29.47 3.89 -14.50
CA LYS A 7 30.20 4.42 -13.35
C LYS A 7 29.23 5.05 -12.34
N PRO A 8 29.62 5.20 -11.06
CA PRO A 8 28.84 5.93 -10.07
C PRO A 8 28.44 7.35 -10.52
N ALA A 9 29.31 8.04 -11.26
CA ALA A 9 29.02 9.34 -11.85
C ALA A 9 27.82 9.30 -12.82
N HIS A 10 27.67 8.24 -13.62
CA HIS A 10 26.52 8.09 -14.52
C HIS A 10 25.22 7.89 -13.73
N VAL A 11 25.27 7.11 -12.64
CA VAL A 11 24.13 6.92 -11.73
C VAL A 11 23.75 8.26 -11.09
N ARG A 12 24.74 9.06 -10.66
CA ARG A 12 24.49 10.38 -10.07
C ARG A 12 23.89 11.36 -11.08
N LEU A 13 24.45 11.45 -12.28
CA LEU A 13 23.92 12.24 -13.40
C LEU A 13 22.46 11.89 -13.71
N TYR A 14 22.14 10.59 -13.72
CA TYR A 14 20.77 10.12 -13.87
C TYR A 14 19.88 10.59 -12.72
N MET A 15 20.31 10.38 -11.48
CA MET A 15 19.55 10.79 -10.30
C MET A 15 19.30 12.30 -10.27
N ASP A 16 20.29 13.12 -10.61
CA ASP A 16 20.15 14.58 -10.66
C ASP A 16 19.09 15.00 -11.69
N LYS A 17 19.16 14.45 -12.92
CA LYS A 17 18.15 14.71 -13.96
C LYS A 17 16.76 14.20 -13.58
N ARG A 18 16.65 12.98 -13.06
CA ARG A 18 15.36 12.39 -12.63
C ARG A 18 14.76 13.14 -11.44
N GLY A 19 15.63 13.59 -10.55
CA GLY A 19 15.32 14.33 -9.32
C GLY A 19 14.66 15.68 -9.59
N LEU A 20 14.94 16.32 -10.73
CA LEU A 20 14.23 17.52 -11.19
C LEU A 20 12.71 17.27 -11.33
N LYS A 21 12.32 16.06 -11.74
CA LYS A 21 10.90 15.66 -11.84
C LYS A 21 10.39 15.02 -10.54
N SER A 22 11.17 14.12 -9.94
CA SER A 22 10.81 13.48 -8.67
C SER A 22 12.02 12.86 -7.99
N LYS A 23 12.40 13.43 -6.84
CA LYS A 23 13.45 12.90 -5.96
C LYS A 23 13.11 11.51 -5.43
N THR A 24 11.84 11.26 -5.10
CA THR A 24 11.35 9.96 -4.62
C THR A 24 11.55 8.88 -5.68
N GLN A 25 11.13 9.13 -6.92
CA GLN A 25 11.31 8.16 -8.01
C GLN A 25 12.79 7.93 -8.33
N ALA A 26 13.61 8.99 -8.35
CA ALA A 26 15.06 8.84 -8.53
C ALA A 26 15.68 7.90 -7.48
N ASN A 27 15.27 8.01 -6.22
CA ASN A 27 15.72 7.11 -5.15
C ASN A 27 15.24 5.66 -5.35
N HIS A 28 13.99 5.45 -5.77
CA HIS A 28 13.45 4.12 -6.04
C HIS A 28 14.12 3.44 -7.24
N GLU A 29 14.32 4.19 -8.33
CA GLU A 29 14.96 3.72 -9.54
C GLU A 29 16.44 3.38 -9.28
N LYS A 30 17.17 4.21 -8.51
CA LYS A 30 18.52 3.89 -8.03
C LYS A 30 18.54 2.60 -7.19
N ALA A 31 17.57 2.43 -6.29
CA ALA A 31 17.49 1.23 -5.46
C ALA A 31 17.20 -0.03 -6.30
N SER A 32 16.34 0.08 -7.31
CA SER A 32 16.05 -0.99 -8.27
C SER A 32 17.30 -1.36 -9.08
N MET A 33 17.99 -0.37 -9.64
CA MET A 33 19.24 -0.56 -10.37
C MET A 33 20.29 -1.27 -9.51
N SER A 34 20.49 -0.81 -8.27
CA SER A 34 21.40 -1.43 -7.31
C SER A 34 21.09 -2.92 -7.08
N ARG A 35 19.81 -3.29 -7.04
CA ARG A 35 19.38 -4.68 -6.88
C ARG A 35 19.73 -5.54 -8.09
N VAL A 36 19.55 -5.02 -9.30
CA VAL A 36 19.91 -5.71 -10.55
C VAL A 36 21.43 -5.91 -10.64
N PHE A 37 22.23 -4.88 -10.35
CA PHE A 37 23.69 -5.00 -10.35
C PHE A 37 24.20 -5.97 -9.29
N ARG A 38 23.59 -6.01 -8.11
CA ARG A 38 23.93 -7.01 -7.09
C ARG A 38 23.63 -8.43 -7.57
N TRP A 39 22.45 -8.67 -8.16
CA TRP A 39 22.11 -9.97 -8.73
C TRP A 39 23.08 -10.41 -9.83
N GLY A 40 23.51 -9.45 -10.67
CA GLY A 40 24.48 -9.68 -11.74
C GLY A 40 25.88 -9.98 -11.20
N TYR A 41 26.31 -9.26 -10.16
CA TYR A 41 27.59 -9.47 -9.48
C TYR A 41 27.67 -10.87 -8.87
N GLU A 42 26.62 -11.32 -8.16
CA GLU A 42 26.52 -12.66 -7.58
C GLU A 42 26.63 -13.79 -8.63
N ARG A 43 26.43 -13.48 -9.92
CA ARG A 43 26.50 -14.43 -11.05
C ARG A 43 27.68 -14.18 -11.98
N GLY A 44 28.57 -13.25 -11.64
CA GLY A 44 29.75 -12.92 -12.45
C GLY A 44 29.46 -12.14 -13.75
N TYR A 45 28.25 -11.61 -13.93
CA TYR A 45 27.90 -10.81 -15.13
C TYR A 45 28.47 -9.40 -15.11
N VAL A 46 28.79 -8.88 -13.92
CA VAL A 46 29.41 -7.57 -13.71
C VAL A 46 30.44 -7.67 -12.60
N LYS A 47 31.45 -6.80 -12.65
CA LYS A 47 32.54 -6.75 -11.67
C LYS A 47 32.19 -6.00 -10.40
N GLY A 48 31.09 -5.24 -10.39
CA GLY A 48 30.68 -4.48 -9.22
C GLY A 48 29.35 -3.75 -9.39
N ASN A 49 28.91 -3.07 -8.33
CA ASN A 49 27.68 -2.30 -8.30
C ASN A 49 27.96 -0.79 -8.32
N PRO A 50 27.68 -0.09 -9.44
CA PRO A 50 27.96 1.35 -9.57
C PRO A 50 27.03 2.22 -8.71
N CYS A 51 25.97 1.66 -8.11
CA CYS A 51 25.10 2.40 -7.19
C CYS A 51 25.66 2.48 -5.77
N GLN A 52 26.71 1.71 -5.45
CA GLN A 52 27.39 1.76 -4.14
C GLN A 52 28.09 3.11 -3.97
N GLY A 53 27.99 3.71 -2.78
CA GLY A 53 28.56 5.04 -2.49
C GLY A 53 27.76 6.24 -3.03
N VAL A 54 26.82 6.04 -3.96
CA VAL A 54 25.98 7.14 -4.46
C VAL A 54 24.89 7.49 -3.43
N SER A 55 24.88 8.73 -2.94
CA SER A 55 23.90 9.20 -1.95
C SER A 55 22.49 9.30 -2.54
N LYS A 56 21.48 9.00 -1.70
CA LYS A 56 20.07 9.24 -2.01
C LYS A 56 19.70 10.69 -1.72
N PHE A 57 18.67 11.20 -2.37
CA PHE A 57 18.06 12.48 -1.96
C PHE A 57 17.39 12.33 -0.60
N SER A 58 17.49 13.36 0.24
CA SER A 58 16.65 13.48 1.43
C SER A 58 15.20 13.79 1.02
N LEU A 59 14.25 13.08 1.63
CA LEU A 59 12.82 13.22 1.36
C LEU A 59 12.12 13.60 2.67
N LYS A 60 11.27 14.63 2.65
CA LYS A 60 10.40 14.94 3.79
C LYS A 60 9.25 13.91 3.80
N PRO A 61 9.03 13.15 4.90
CA PRO A 61 7.86 12.30 5.03
C PRO A 61 6.58 13.15 5.07
N ARG A 62 5.46 12.57 4.64
CA ARG A 62 4.15 13.20 4.83
C ARG A 62 3.81 13.20 6.32
N ASP A 63 3.38 14.33 6.83
CA ASP A 63 3.09 14.60 8.25
C ASP A 63 1.62 14.93 8.52
N TYR A 64 0.79 15.01 7.48
CA TYR A 64 -0.64 15.27 7.63
C TYR A 64 -1.38 14.10 8.30
N TYR A 65 -2.15 14.43 9.32
CA TYR A 65 -3.06 13.54 10.04
C TYR A 65 -4.49 13.85 9.60
N PHE A 66 -5.23 12.81 9.24
CA PHE A 66 -6.62 12.91 8.81
C PHE A 66 -7.53 12.94 10.05
N THR A 67 -8.27 14.02 10.25
CA THR A 67 -9.01 14.27 11.51
C THR A 67 -10.37 13.59 11.54
N ASP A 68 -10.96 13.51 12.73
CA ASP A 68 -12.29 12.93 12.91
C ASP A 68 -13.36 13.80 12.24
N GLU A 69 -13.20 15.13 12.23
CA GLU A 69 -14.09 16.06 11.52
C GLU A 69 -14.09 15.81 10.01
N GLU A 70 -12.91 15.62 9.43
CA GLU A 70 -12.76 15.30 8.01
C GLU A 70 -13.34 13.91 7.68
N TYR A 71 -13.13 12.92 8.55
CA TYR A 71 -13.74 11.61 8.42
C TYR A 71 -15.27 11.71 8.39
N ILE A 72 -15.86 12.43 9.35
CA ILE A 72 -17.31 12.60 9.46
C ILE A 72 -17.87 13.34 8.24
N ALA A 73 -17.22 14.42 7.81
CA ALA A 73 -17.65 15.18 6.64
C ALA A 73 -17.68 14.32 5.37
N ILE A 74 -16.65 13.50 5.13
CA ILE A 74 -16.64 12.57 3.99
C ILE A 74 -17.69 11.46 4.18
N TYR A 75 -17.82 10.93 5.39
CA TYR A 75 -18.76 9.85 5.68
C TYR A 75 -20.21 10.26 5.40
N GLN A 76 -20.59 11.49 5.74
CA GLN A 76 -21.94 12.03 5.50
C GLN A 76 -22.30 12.14 4.01
N GLU A 77 -21.33 12.49 3.17
CA GLU A 77 -21.49 12.61 1.71
C GLU A 77 -21.24 11.28 0.96
N ALA A 78 -20.69 10.27 1.64
CA ALA A 78 -20.35 9.00 1.04
C ALA A 78 -21.60 8.18 0.68
N SER A 79 -21.53 7.46 -0.44
CA SER A 79 -22.55 6.46 -0.76
C SER A 79 -22.58 5.35 0.31
N PRO A 80 -23.70 4.64 0.49
CA PRO A 80 -23.79 3.58 1.50
C PRO A 80 -22.69 2.52 1.38
N VAL A 81 -22.30 2.16 0.15
CA VAL A 81 -21.19 1.23 -0.10
C VAL A 81 -19.87 1.77 0.45
N LEU A 82 -19.60 3.06 0.22
CA LEU A 82 -18.39 3.71 0.70
C LEU A 82 -18.41 3.90 2.22
N GLN A 83 -19.56 4.24 2.80
CA GLN A 83 -19.75 4.30 4.27
C GLN A 83 -19.39 2.96 4.92
N CYS A 84 -19.94 1.85 4.41
CA CYS A 84 -19.61 0.50 4.88
C CYS A 84 -18.10 0.20 4.79
N ALA A 85 -17.48 0.57 3.68
CA ALA A 85 -16.05 0.38 3.47
C ALA A 85 -15.20 1.22 4.44
N MET A 86 -15.58 2.47 4.67
CA MET A 86 -14.92 3.40 5.59
C MET A 86 -14.97 2.87 7.03
N GLU A 87 -16.16 2.54 7.53
CA GLU A 87 -16.34 2.02 8.90
C GLU A 87 -15.58 0.71 9.11
N THR A 88 -15.69 -0.22 8.16
CA THR A 88 -14.98 -1.50 8.25
C THR A 88 -13.46 -1.29 8.25
N ALA A 89 -12.95 -0.41 7.39
CA ALA A 89 -11.53 -0.09 7.33
C ALA A 89 -11.01 0.56 8.62
N TYR A 90 -11.75 1.55 9.14
CA TYR A 90 -11.41 2.31 10.34
C TYR A 90 -11.42 1.40 11.58
N LEU A 91 -12.54 0.74 11.84
CA LEU A 91 -12.74 -0.10 13.03
C LEU A 91 -11.81 -1.33 13.04
N CYS A 92 -11.50 -1.89 11.86
CA CYS A 92 -10.63 -3.05 11.78
C CYS A 92 -9.15 -2.69 11.54
N ALA A 93 -8.79 -1.42 11.39
CA ALA A 93 -7.46 -0.96 11.00
C ALA A 93 -6.89 -1.75 9.80
N THR A 94 -7.72 -1.89 8.76
CA THR A 94 -7.46 -2.78 7.62
C THR A 94 -7.15 -1.99 6.35
N ARG A 95 -6.25 -2.50 5.50
CA ARG A 95 -5.87 -1.82 4.26
C ARG A 95 -7.01 -1.90 3.25
N ILE A 96 -7.15 -0.85 2.43
CA ILE A 96 -8.17 -0.79 1.37
C ILE A 96 -8.14 -2.01 0.43
N GLY A 97 -6.96 -2.55 0.12
CA GLY A 97 -6.83 -3.73 -0.73
C GLY A 97 -7.41 -5.01 -0.11
N ASP A 98 -7.42 -5.09 1.22
CA ASP A 98 -8.00 -6.20 1.97
C ASP A 98 -9.51 -6.00 2.12
N ILE A 99 -9.97 -4.76 2.37
CA ILE A 99 -11.41 -4.40 2.42
C ILE A 99 -12.12 -4.70 1.10
N ARG A 100 -11.51 -4.34 -0.03
CA ARG A 100 -12.06 -4.60 -1.37
C ARG A 100 -12.20 -6.09 -1.69
N LYS A 101 -11.48 -6.97 -0.98
CA LYS A 101 -11.49 -8.41 -1.17
C LYS A 101 -12.19 -9.14 -0.02
N LEU A 102 -12.80 -8.39 0.91
CA LEU A 102 -13.48 -8.97 2.05
C LEU A 102 -14.73 -9.71 1.59
N THR A 103 -14.80 -11.00 1.92
CA THR A 103 -15.91 -11.88 1.54
C THR A 103 -16.83 -12.19 2.72
N TRP A 104 -18.06 -12.62 2.44
CA TRP A 104 -18.99 -13.01 3.51
C TRP A 104 -18.55 -14.26 4.27
N ASP A 105 -17.77 -15.17 3.65
CA ASP A 105 -17.19 -16.34 4.34
C ASP A 105 -16.22 -15.96 5.47
N GLN A 106 -15.68 -14.74 5.40
CA GLN A 106 -14.81 -14.19 6.44
C GLN A 106 -15.59 -13.57 7.60
N VAL A 107 -16.90 -13.33 7.44
CA VAL A 107 -17.80 -12.84 8.48
C VAL A 107 -18.29 -14.03 9.30
N MET A 108 -17.59 -14.34 10.40
CA MET A 108 -17.87 -15.52 11.22
C MET A 108 -18.68 -15.15 12.47
N SER A 109 -19.39 -16.11 13.06
CA SER A 109 -20.12 -15.89 14.33
C SER A 109 -19.26 -15.33 15.47
N LYS A 110 -17.97 -15.70 15.52
CA LYS A 110 -17.01 -15.27 16.54
C LYS A 110 -16.32 -13.93 16.24
N GLY A 111 -16.49 -13.37 15.04
CA GLY A 111 -15.78 -12.15 14.61
C GLY A 111 -15.46 -12.11 13.12
N LEU A 112 -14.97 -10.95 12.67
CA LEU A 112 -14.54 -10.75 11.28
C LEU A 112 -13.10 -11.24 11.07
N PHE A 113 -12.92 -12.28 10.27
CA PHE A 113 -11.61 -12.84 9.96
C PHE A 113 -10.93 -12.11 8.80
N ILE A 114 -9.73 -11.58 9.01
CA ILE A 114 -8.97 -10.86 7.96
C ILE A 114 -7.57 -11.43 7.88
N GLN A 115 -7.19 -11.89 6.69
CA GLN A 115 -5.79 -12.18 6.34
C GLN A 115 -5.25 -11.05 5.47
N GLN A 116 -4.27 -10.31 5.97
CA GLN A 116 -3.68 -9.17 5.26
C GLN A 116 -2.92 -9.65 4.02
N GLY A 117 -3.28 -9.17 2.84
CA GLY A 117 -2.61 -9.57 1.59
C GLY A 117 -1.15 -9.13 1.51
N LYS A 118 -0.79 -7.98 2.12
CA LYS A 118 0.58 -7.45 2.07
C LYS A 118 1.57 -8.23 2.97
N THR A 119 1.13 -8.68 4.14
CA THR A 119 2.00 -9.24 5.18
C THR A 119 1.68 -10.70 5.51
N GLY A 120 0.54 -11.22 5.08
CA GLY A 120 0.05 -12.55 5.41
C GLY A 120 -0.53 -12.69 6.83
N LYS A 121 -0.53 -11.62 7.64
CA LYS A 121 -1.00 -11.67 9.04
C LYS A 121 -2.49 -12.01 9.09
N LYS A 122 -2.83 -13.05 9.86
CA LYS A 122 -4.21 -13.49 10.13
C LYS A 122 -4.71 -12.88 11.43
N GLN A 123 -5.89 -12.28 11.42
CA GLN A 123 -6.50 -11.63 12.58
C GLN A 123 -7.99 -11.94 12.63
N LEU A 124 -8.52 -12.18 13.82
CA LEU A 124 -9.95 -12.18 14.08
C LEU A 124 -10.29 -10.88 14.80
N LYS A 125 -11.18 -10.08 14.21
CA LYS A 125 -11.64 -8.80 14.75
C LYS A 125 -12.92 -9.04 15.53
N GLN A 126 -12.95 -8.59 16.77
CA GLN A 126 -14.15 -8.62 17.59
C GLN A 126 -15.17 -7.64 17.03
N TYR A 127 -16.45 -8.02 17.09
CA TYR A 127 -17.54 -7.13 16.70
C TYR A 127 -17.74 -6.03 17.74
N SER A 128 -17.81 -4.79 17.24
CA SER A 128 -18.42 -3.67 17.94
C SER A 128 -19.80 -3.41 17.34
N GLU A 129 -20.66 -2.69 18.05
CA GLU A 129 -21.99 -2.31 17.54
C GLU A 129 -21.89 -1.59 16.18
N ARG A 130 -20.95 -0.65 16.05
CA ARG A 130 -20.68 0.05 14.78
C ARG A 130 -20.23 -0.88 13.66
N LEU A 131 -19.37 -1.87 13.96
CA LEU A 131 -18.91 -2.82 12.94
C LEU A 131 -20.05 -3.74 12.49
N THR A 132 -20.87 -4.20 13.41
CA THR A 132 -22.06 -5.00 13.09
C THR A 132 -23.01 -4.20 12.20
N PHE A 133 -23.31 -2.95 12.56
CA PHE A 133 -24.16 -2.06 11.75
C PHE A 133 -23.62 -1.87 10.33
N ALA A 134 -22.31 -1.63 10.18
CA ALA A 134 -21.69 -1.48 8.87
C ALA A 134 -21.81 -2.76 8.01
N LEU A 135 -21.66 -3.94 8.63
CA LEU A 135 -21.80 -5.22 7.93
C LEU A 135 -23.26 -5.55 7.57
N GLU A 136 -24.22 -5.20 8.43
CA GLU A 136 -25.64 -5.34 8.14
C GLU A 136 -26.08 -4.41 7.01
N GLN A 137 -25.64 -3.15 7.05
CA GLN A 137 -25.87 -2.20 5.98
C GLN A 137 -25.27 -2.73 4.67
N ALA A 138 -24.02 -3.21 4.69
CA ALA A 138 -23.37 -3.81 3.53
C ALA A 138 -24.16 -5.01 2.96
N LYS A 139 -24.74 -5.84 3.82
CA LYS A 139 -25.57 -6.97 3.42
C LYS A 139 -26.85 -6.53 2.71
N SER A 140 -27.47 -5.44 3.16
CA SER A 140 -28.67 -4.87 2.53
C SER A 140 -28.40 -4.29 1.12
N LEU A 141 -27.14 -4.02 0.78
CA LEU A 141 -26.72 -3.56 -0.54
C LEU A 141 -26.68 -4.70 -1.59
N GLY A 142 -26.86 -5.96 -1.18
CA GLY A 142 -27.11 -7.08 -2.09
C GLY A 142 -25.87 -7.78 -2.65
N GLY A 143 -24.69 -7.55 -2.07
CA GLY A 143 -23.48 -8.28 -2.43
C GLY A 143 -23.55 -9.75 -2.05
N GLN A 144 -23.40 -10.67 -3.00
CA GLN A 144 -23.47 -12.12 -2.73
C GLN A 144 -22.14 -12.70 -2.25
N HIS A 145 -21.03 -12.24 -2.81
CA HIS A 145 -19.70 -12.79 -2.51
C HIS A 145 -18.85 -11.84 -1.66
N PHE A 146 -18.77 -10.57 -2.07
CA PHE A 146 -18.02 -9.53 -1.37
C PHE A 146 -18.90 -8.73 -0.43
N VAL A 147 -18.32 -8.33 0.71
CA VAL A 147 -18.97 -7.43 1.69
C VAL A 147 -19.14 -6.03 1.11
N VAL A 148 -18.08 -5.48 0.50
CA VAL A 148 -18.12 -4.17 -0.16
C VAL A 148 -18.30 -4.39 -1.67
N CYS A 149 -19.50 -4.13 -2.18
CA CYS A 149 -19.81 -4.20 -3.61
C CYS A 149 -20.61 -2.97 -4.04
N ASN A 150 -20.39 -2.51 -5.27
CA ASN A 150 -21.33 -1.60 -5.91
C ASN A 150 -22.42 -2.43 -6.59
N LYS A 151 -23.68 -1.97 -6.54
CA LYS A 151 -24.73 -2.53 -7.39
C LYS A 151 -24.44 -2.23 -8.85
#